data_AF-A0A816F2X8-F1
#
_entry.id   AF-A0A816F2X8-F1
#
_cell.length_a   1.000
_cell.length_b   1.000
_cell.length_c   1.000
_cell.angle_alpha   90.00
_cell.angle_beta   90.00
_cell.angle_gamma   90.00
#
_symmetry.space_group_name_H-M   'P 1'
#
loop_
_entity.id
_entity.type
_entity.pdbx_description
1 polymer ?
#
loop_
_entity_poly.entity_id
_entity_poly.type
_entity_poly.pdbx_seq_one_letter_code
_entity_poly.pdbx_strand_id
1 'polypeptide(L)'
;MNERHTFHSAHPQSTSHLIIKRSTPVVPVLIGPQIPRREREDTHERYCRALLTLFVPWRSVQDLCELNQTWSEALEARRLLICSNSLKIIENIELLHECKHDRDEHLHQALLEAQNENSIEPILMPNYYEGDENADEDDPEQLLQMLSIVNETTTNAYSALAGTHEQRYVRDALQAIDNTDRFALLNGELITAIFRKYLV
;
A
#
# COMPACT_ATOMS: atom_id res chain seq x y z
N MET A 1 26.60 -15.26 13.87
CA MET A 1 26.32 -16.07 12.65
C MET A 1 24.82 -16.17 12.51
N ASN A 2 24.25 -16.00 11.31
CA ASN A 2 22.81 -16.07 11.11
C ASN A 2 22.29 -17.49 11.35
N GLU A 3 21.17 -17.61 12.04
CA GLU A 3 20.50 -18.89 12.31
C GLU A 3 19.79 -19.38 11.04
N ARG A 4 19.83 -20.69 10.78
CA ARG A 4 19.26 -21.31 9.58
C ARG A 4 18.21 -22.32 9.99
N HIS A 5 17.07 -22.30 9.31
CA HIS A 5 15.95 -23.20 9.54
C HIS A 5 15.52 -23.85 8.21
N THR A 6 15.07 -25.10 8.28
CA THR A 6 14.43 -25.78 7.16
C THR A 6 12.96 -25.44 7.10
N PHE A 7 12.38 -25.41 5.90
CA PHE A 7 10.93 -25.35 5.78
C PHE A 7 10.29 -26.63 6.31
N HIS A 8 8.99 -26.55 6.61
CA HIS A 8 8.17 -27.74 6.86
C HIS A 8 8.22 -28.67 5.63
N SER A 9 8.23 -29.99 5.83
CA SER A 9 8.38 -30.98 4.75
C SER A 9 7.35 -30.81 3.63
N ALA A 10 6.11 -30.45 3.98
CA ALA A 10 5.02 -30.17 3.05
C ALA A 10 5.17 -28.86 2.22
N HIS A 11 6.16 -28.01 2.50
CA HIS A 11 6.35 -26.76 1.76
C HIS A 11 6.95 -27.04 0.37
N PRO A 12 6.48 -26.38 -0.71
CA PRO A 12 6.98 -26.65 -2.07
C PRO A 12 8.49 -26.45 -2.24
N GLN A 13 9.08 -25.57 -1.44
CA GLN A 13 10.50 -25.24 -1.47
C GLN A 13 11.32 -25.94 -0.36
N SER A 14 10.77 -26.96 0.30
CA SER A 14 11.41 -27.60 1.46
C SER A 14 12.73 -28.30 1.15
N THR A 15 12.90 -28.77 -0.08
CA THR A 15 14.10 -29.46 -0.56
C THR A 15 15.14 -28.51 -1.16
N SER A 16 14.72 -27.34 -1.65
CA SER A 16 15.57 -26.43 -2.43
C SER A 16 16.00 -25.16 -1.67
N HIS A 17 15.27 -24.74 -0.64
CA HIS A 17 15.50 -23.48 0.05
C HIS A 17 15.65 -23.66 1.57
N LEU A 18 16.31 -22.69 2.20
CA LEU A 18 16.44 -22.57 3.66
C LEU A 18 16.00 -21.17 4.10
N ILE A 19 15.43 -21.11 5.30
CA ILE A 19 15.06 -19.85 5.96
C ILE A 19 16.26 -19.38 6.77
N ILE A 20 16.65 -18.11 6.59
CA ILE A 20 17.76 -17.51 7.34
C ILE A 20 17.22 -16.39 8.22
N LYS A 21 17.39 -16.54 9.53
CA LYS A 21 17.09 -15.50 10.50
C LYS A 21 18.31 -14.60 10.66
N ARG A 22 18.14 -13.32 10.36
CA ARG A 22 19.18 -12.31 10.50
C ARG A 22 19.51 -12.09 11.98
N SER A 23 20.80 -12.10 12.32
CA SER A 23 21.26 -11.84 13.69
C SER A 23 21.25 -10.36 14.04
N THR A 24 21.32 -9.48 13.04
CA THR A 24 21.21 -8.03 13.18
C THR A 24 19.79 -7.61 12.86
N PRO A 25 19.13 -6.80 13.70
CA PRO A 25 17.85 -6.20 13.37
C PRO A 25 17.95 -5.39 12.09
N VAL A 26 16.95 -5.52 11.23
CA VAL A 26 16.80 -4.72 10.02
C VAL A 26 15.38 -4.17 10.00
N VAL A 27 15.22 -2.93 9.54
CA VAL A 27 13.91 -2.33 9.33
C VAL A 27 13.48 -2.67 7.90
N PRO A 28 12.41 -3.44 7.71
CA PRO A 28 11.88 -3.69 6.37
C PRO A 28 11.31 -2.40 5.81
N VAL A 29 11.69 -2.07 4.57
CA VAL A 29 11.05 -1.00 3.79
C VAL A 29 9.90 -1.65 3.03
N LEU A 30 8.67 -1.22 3.34
CA LEU A 30 7.49 -1.64 2.58
C LEU A 30 7.49 -0.87 1.27
N ILE A 31 7.53 -1.61 0.16
CA ILE A 31 7.44 -1.05 -1.19
C ILE A 31 6.03 -1.31 -1.70
N GLY A 32 5.31 -0.25 -2.08
CA GLY A 32 3.94 -0.34 -2.57
C GLY A 32 3.07 0.80 -2.08
N PRO A 33 1.74 0.70 -2.28
CA PRO A 33 0.78 1.66 -1.76
C PRO A 33 0.90 1.79 -0.24
N GLN A 34 0.67 3.00 0.28
CA GLN A 34 0.66 3.22 1.72
C GLN A 34 -0.49 2.47 2.39
N ILE A 35 -0.29 2.08 3.65
CA ILE A 35 -1.35 1.51 4.48
C ILE A 35 -2.36 2.64 4.75
N PRO A 36 -3.65 2.46 4.39
CA PRO A 36 -4.65 3.51 4.60
C PRO A 36 -4.83 3.85 6.08
N ARG A 37 -5.36 5.04 6.37
CA ARG A 37 -5.73 5.46 7.73
C ARG A 37 -6.96 4.67 8.22
N ARG A 38 -6.98 4.32 9.51
CA ARG A 38 -8.06 3.51 10.09
C ARG A 38 -9.46 4.11 9.98
N GLU A 39 -9.58 5.43 10.12
CA GLU A 39 -10.85 6.14 10.31
C GLU A 39 -11.62 6.41 9.01
N ARG A 40 -11.02 6.09 7.86
CA ARG A 40 -11.57 6.43 6.54
C ARG A 40 -12.43 5.26 6.04
N GLU A 41 -13.75 5.43 6.03
CA GLU A 41 -14.72 4.35 5.75
C GLU A 41 -14.54 3.70 4.37
N ASP A 42 -14.34 4.49 3.33
CA ASP A 42 -14.12 4.03 1.94
C ASP A 42 -12.87 3.14 1.78
N THR A 43 -11.88 3.28 2.66
CA THR A 43 -10.63 2.49 2.63
C THR A 43 -10.47 1.56 3.83
N HIS A 44 -11.47 1.47 4.71
CA HIS A 44 -11.39 0.73 5.98
C HIS A 44 -11.13 -0.76 5.75
N GLU A 45 -11.80 -1.38 4.77
CA GLU A 45 -11.57 -2.78 4.39
C GLU A 45 -10.13 -3.01 3.89
N ARG A 46 -9.56 -2.02 3.18
CA ARG A 46 -8.17 -2.09 2.70
C ARG A 46 -7.18 -1.97 3.84
N TYR A 47 -7.46 -1.11 4.82
CA TYR A 47 -6.70 -1.03 6.08
C TYR A 47 -6.72 -2.37 6.82
N CYS A 48 -7.89 -2.96 7.06
CA CYS A 48 -8.01 -4.23 7.75
C CYS A 48 -7.29 -5.37 7.02
N ARG A 49 -7.40 -5.43 5.69
CA ARG A 49 -6.66 -6.37 4.83
C ARG A 49 -5.14 -6.21 4.98
N ALA A 50 -4.63 -4.97 4.98
CA ALA A 50 -3.21 -4.70 5.12
C ALA A 50 -2.69 -5.18 6.49
N LEU A 51 -3.41 -4.88 7.57
CA LEU A 51 -3.02 -5.30 8.91
C LEU A 51 -3.00 -6.82 9.07
N LEU A 52 -4.04 -7.51 8.59
CA LEU A 52 -4.10 -8.97 8.60
C LEU A 52 -2.92 -9.58 7.84
N THR A 53 -2.62 -9.06 6.65
CA THR A 53 -1.55 -9.57 5.80
C THR A 53 -0.16 -9.43 6.44
N LEU A 54 0.08 -8.33 7.14
CA LEU A 54 1.38 -8.00 7.72
C LEU A 54 1.60 -8.59 9.12
N PHE A 55 0.54 -8.70 9.92
CA PHE A 55 0.68 -8.94 11.36
C PHE A 55 0.02 -10.22 11.87
N VAL A 56 -0.79 -10.91 11.05
CA VAL A 56 -1.29 -12.25 11.37
C VAL A 56 -0.44 -13.29 10.62
N PRO A 57 -0.02 -14.40 11.24
CA PRO A 57 0.64 -15.48 10.50
C PRO A 57 -0.35 -16.20 9.59
N TRP A 58 -0.03 -16.36 8.30
CA TRP A 58 -0.88 -17.05 7.33
C TRP A 58 -0.07 -17.87 6.32
N ARG A 59 -0.72 -18.85 5.70
CA ARG A 59 -0.20 -19.66 4.59
C ARG A 59 -1.11 -19.58 3.36
N SER A 60 -2.40 -19.35 3.60
CA SER A 60 -3.42 -19.15 2.59
C SER A 60 -4.25 -17.92 2.93
N VAL A 61 -4.94 -17.35 1.93
CA VAL A 61 -5.81 -16.19 2.16
C VAL A 61 -6.95 -16.55 3.12
N GLN A 62 -7.39 -17.81 3.14
CA GLN A 62 -8.44 -18.29 4.04
C GLN A 62 -8.03 -18.25 5.52
N ASP A 63 -6.72 -18.30 5.82
CA ASP A 63 -6.24 -18.10 7.20
C ASP A 63 -6.48 -16.66 7.68
N LEU A 64 -6.52 -15.71 6.75
CA LEU A 64 -6.78 -14.30 7.03
C LEU A 64 -8.26 -13.95 6.93
N CYS A 65 -8.92 -14.37 5.85
CA CYS A 65 -10.29 -14.02 5.56
C CYS A 65 -11.10 -15.18 4.97
N GLU A 66 -12.19 -15.57 5.63
CA GLU A 66 -13.17 -16.52 5.10
C GLU A 66 -14.01 -15.91 3.97
N LEU A 67 -14.64 -16.75 3.15
CA LEU A 67 -15.38 -16.29 1.96
C LEU A 67 -16.65 -15.47 2.28
N ASN A 68 -17.18 -15.62 3.47
CA ASN A 68 -18.45 -15.08 3.94
C ASN A 68 -18.27 -14.04 5.06
N GLN A 69 -17.07 -13.51 5.24
CA GLN A 69 -16.78 -12.47 6.23
C GLN A 69 -16.09 -11.28 5.56
N THR A 70 -16.26 -10.08 6.12
CA THR A 70 -15.51 -8.89 5.68
C THR A 70 -14.11 -8.87 6.28
N TRP A 71 -13.21 -8.04 5.75
CA TRP A 71 -11.86 -7.87 6.31
C TRP A 71 -11.89 -7.23 7.70
N SER A 72 -12.85 -6.35 7.97
CA SER A 72 -13.04 -5.76 9.30
C SER A 72 -13.47 -6.82 10.32
N GLU A 73 -14.46 -7.66 10.01
CA GLU A 73 -14.86 -8.79 10.85
C GLU A 73 -13.71 -9.77 11.08
N ALA A 74 -12.95 -10.05 10.01
CA ALA A 74 -11.79 -10.92 10.05
C ALA A 74 -10.70 -10.42 11.02
N LEU A 75 -10.43 -9.11 11.00
CA LEU A 75 -9.42 -8.47 11.84
C LEU A 75 -9.82 -8.56 13.31
N GLU A 76 -11.07 -8.26 13.65
CA GLU A 76 -11.55 -8.38 15.02
C GLU A 76 -11.48 -9.83 15.52
N ALA A 77 -11.90 -10.80 14.70
CA ALA A 77 -11.82 -12.22 15.05
C ALA A 77 -10.38 -12.71 15.28
N ARG A 78 -9.39 -12.14 14.58
CA ARG A 78 -7.98 -12.57 14.60
C ARG A 78 -7.10 -11.65 15.43
N ARG A 79 -7.64 -10.64 16.10
CA ARG A 79 -6.90 -9.63 16.86
C ARG A 79 -5.99 -10.24 17.92
N LEU A 80 -6.41 -11.34 18.55
CA LEU A 80 -5.63 -12.08 19.55
C LEU A 80 -4.41 -12.82 18.97
N LEU A 81 -4.36 -13.03 17.65
CA LEU A 81 -3.20 -13.62 16.97
C LEU A 81 -2.08 -12.61 16.71
N ILE A 82 -2.39 -11.32 16.81
CA ILE A 82 -1.42 -10.24 16.63
C ILE A 82 -0.61 -10.10 17.92
N CYS A 83 0.71 -10.25 17.82
CA CYS A 83 1.57 -10.14 18.99
C CYS A 83 1.66 -8.70 19.50
N SER A 84 1.96 -8.54 20.80
CA SER A 84 1.98 -7.22 21.45
C SER A 84 2.99 -6.24 20.83
N ASN A 85 4.09 -6.73 20.25
CA ASN A 85 5.04 -5.87 19.54
C ASN A 85 4.49 -5.37 18.20
N SER A 86 3.74 -6.21 17.49
CA SER A 86 3.07 -5.82 16.25
C SER A 86 1.96 -4.79 16.52
N LEU A 87 1.23 -4.90 17.64
CA LEU A 87 0.24 -3.90 18.02
C LEU A 87 0.85 -2.49 18.17
N LYS A 88 2.05 -2.38 18.75
CA LYS A 88 2.77 -1.10 18.82
C LYS A 88 3.14 -0.56 17.45
N ILE A 89 3.45 -1.43 16.49
CA ILE A 89 3.73 -1.00 15.11
C ILE A 89 2.45 -0.48 14.46
N ILE A 90 1.32 -1.15 14.69
CA ILE A 90 0.01 -0.71 14.21
C ILE A 90 -0.35 0.66 14.80
N GLU A 91 -0.18 0.85 16.10
CA GLU A 91 -0.37 2.15 16.76
C GLU A 91 0.52 3.24 16.16
N ASN A 92 1.78 2.92 15.87
CA ASN A 92 2.69 3.88 15.23
C ASN A 92 2.28 4.22 13.80
N ILE A 93 1.69 3.28 13.04
CA ILE A 93 1.16 3.57 11.69
C ILE A 93 0.06 4.64 11.79
N GLU A 94 -0.86 4.50 12.74
CA GLU A 94 -1.92 5.50 12.96
C GLU A 94 -1.35 6.84 13.42
N LEU A 95 -0.41 6.83 14.37
CA LEU A 95 0.24 8.05 14.84
C LEU A 95 0.95 8.81 13.70
N LEU A 96 1.56 8.10 12.75
CA LEU A 96 2.18 8.71 11.57
C LEU A 96 1.15 9.42 10.69
N HIS A 97 -0.05 8.86 10.55
CA HIS A 97 -1.16 9.50 9.83
C HIS A 97 -1.67 10.74 10.55
N GLU A 98 -1.83 10.68 11.87
CA GLU A 98 -2.22 11.83 12.70
C GLU A 98 -1.21 12.98 12.57
N CYS A 99 0.07 12.69 12.76
CA CYS A 99 1.13 13.68 12.63
C CYS A 99 1.25 14.27 11.22
N LYS A 100 0.99 13.46 10.18
CA LYS A 100 0.95 13.92 8.79
C LYS A 100 -0.20 14.91 8.60
N HIS A 101 -1.39 14.55 9.07
CA HIS A 101 -2.58 15.39 8.99
C HIS A 101 -2.37 16.76 9.68
N ASP A 102 -1.90 16.77 10.92
CA ASP A 102 -1.65 18.00 11.69
C ASP A 102 -0.63 18.91 10.99
N ARG A 103 0.44 18.32 10.45
CA ARG A 103 1.46 19.06 9.70
C ARG A 103 0.89 19.69 8.44
N ASP A 104 0.11 18.92 7.69
CA ASP A 104 -0.42 19.36 6.39
C ASP A 104 -1.53 20.42 6.61
N GLU A 105 -2.32 20.32 7.67
CA GLU A 105 -3.26 21.37 8.10
C GLU A 105 -2.54 22.66 8.49
N HIS A 106 -1.50 22.57 9.33
CA HIS A 106 -0.71 23.73 9.74
C HIS A 106 -0.03 24.41 8.54
N LEU A 107 0.50 23.62 7.60
CA LEU A 107 1.07 24.15 6.36
C LEU A 107 0.01 24.87 5.51
N HIS A 108 -1.18 24.28 5.38
CA HIS A 108 -2.28 24.88 4.64
C HIS A 108 -2.69 26.23 5.23
N GLN A 109 -2.82 26.31 6.57
CA GLN A 109 -3.13 27.56 7.27
C GLN A 109 -2.05 28.63 7.03
N ALA A 110 -0.77 28.28 7.19
CA ALA A 110 0.34 29.20 6.95
C ALA A 110 0.37 29.73 5.50
N LEU A 111 0.01 28.90 4.52
CA LEU A 111 -0.09 29.31 3.12
C LEU A 111 -1.26 30.29 2.88
N LEU A 112 -2.41 30.07 3.52
CA LEU A 112 -3.55 30.99 3.43
C LEU A 112 -3.22 32.36 4.04
N GLU A 113 -2.54 32.38 5.19
CA GLU A 113 -2.08 33.60 5.85
C GLU A 113 -1.05 34.36 4.99
N ALA A 114 -0.08 33.63 4.42
CA ALA A 114 0.94 34.17 3.52
C ALA A 114 0.40 34.79 2.23
N GLN A 115 -0.62 34.18 1.62
CA GLN A 115 -1.28 34.72 0.43
C GLN A 115 -1.98 36.05 0.73
N ASN A 116 -2.47 36.22 1.96
CA ASN A 116 -3.08 37.46 2.41
C ASN A 116 -2.05 38.60 2.58
N GLU A 117 -0.76 38.27 2.76
CA GLU A 117 0.33 39.24 2.96
C GLU A 117 1.18 39.53 1.70
N ASN A 118 0.83 38.97 0.53
CA ASN A 118 1.46 39.28 -0.78
C ASN A 118 3.01 39.22 -0.81
N SER A 119 3.59 38.21 -0.17
CA SER A 119 4.98 37.79 -0.41
C SER A 119 5.16 36.34 -0.01
N ILE A 120 5.27 35.43 -0.98
CA ILE A 120 6.09 34.21 -0.83
C ILE A 120 6.45 33.66 -2.22
N GLU A 121 7.72 33.23 -2.33
CA GLU A 121 8.31 32.66 -3.53
C GLU A 121 7.79 31.23 -3.80
N PRO A 122 7.54 30.86 -5.08
CA PRO A 122 6.95 29.57 -5.49
C PRO A 122 7.73 28.29 -5.09
N ILE A 123 8.91 28.42 -4.51
CA ILE A 123 9.88 27.33 -4.31
C ILE A 123 9.64 26.52 -3.03
N LEU A 124 8.80 27.01 -2.12
CA LEU A 124 8.47 26.34 -0.85
C LEU A 124 7.29 25.36 -0.95
N MET A 125 6.68 25.21 -2.14
CA MET A 125 5.66 24.19 -2.36
C MET A 125 6.30 22.79 -2.29
N PRO A 126 5.95 21.96 -1.30
CA PRO A 126 6.49 20.61 -1.21
C PRO A 126 6.03 19.79 -2.42
N ASN A 127 6.99 19.36 -3.24
CA ASN A 127 6.77 18.53 -4.42
C ASN A 127 6.56 17.04 -4.04
N TYR A 128 5.61 16.76 -3.13
CA TYR A 128 5.32 15.41 -2.62
C TYR A 128 3.98 14.84 -3.08
N TYR A 129 3.40 15.37 -4.16
CA TYR A 129 2.29 14.68 -4.85
C TYR A 129 2.82 13.45 -5.61
N GLU A 130 3.02 12.35 -4.88
CA GLU A 130 2.86 10.99 -5.39
C GLU A 130 2.45 10.08 -4.23
N GLY A 131 1.13 9.85 -4.11
CA GLY A 131 0.55 8.97 -3.10
C GLY A 131 -0.74 9.51 -2.48
N ASP A 132 -1.77 9.68 -3.32
CA ASP A 132 -3.22 9.74 -3.03
C ASP A 132 -3.67 9.75 -1.56
N GLU A 133 -4.28 10.87 -1.14
CA GLU A 133 -5.13 10.92 0.05
C GLU A 133 -6.54 11.47 -0.21
N ASN A 134 -6.88 12.00 -1.38
CA ASN A 134 -8.21 12.57 -1.67
C ASN A 134 -8.53 12.62 -3.17
N ALA A 135 -8.80 11.50 -3.84
CA ALA A 135 -9.56 11.53 -5.09
C ALA A 135 -11.08 11.63 -4.78
N ASP A 136 -11.52 12.76 -4.26
CA ASP A 136 -12.82 13.28 -4.68
C ASP A 136 -12.58 13.88 -6.06
N GLU A 137 -13.40 13.51 -7.04
CA GLU A 137 -13.32 13.98 -8.42
C GLU A 137 -13.23 15.52 -8.47
N ASP A 138 -12.01 16.04 -8.58
CA ASP A 138 -11.61 16.91 -9.68
C ASP A 138 -12.80 17.72 -10.25
N ASP A 139 -13.15 18.86 -9.62
CA ASP A 139 -14.17 19.80 -10.13
C ASP A 139 -13.86 20.12 -11.61
N PRO A 140 -14.68 19.61 -12.54
CA PRO A 140 -14.30 19.55 -13.94
C PRO A 140 -14.18 20.95 -14.56
N GLU A 141 -14.86 21.95 -14.01
CA GLU A 141 -14.79 23.34 -14.50
C GLU A 141 -13.49 24.03 -14.09
N GLN A 142 -13.03 23.83 -12.85
CA GLN A 142 -11.73 24.33 -12.39
C GLN A 142 -10.56 23.64 -13.09
N LEU A 143 -10.69 22.34 -13.38
CA LEU A 143 -9.71 21.60 -14.16
C LEU A 143 -9.70 21.98 -15.63
N LEU A 144 -10.85 22.20 -16.26
CA LEU A 144 -10.90 22.67 -17.65
C LEU A 144 -10.20 24.03 -17.82
N GLN A 145 -10.34 24.91 -16.83
CA GLN A 145 -9.70 26.22 -16.84
C GLN A 145 -8.18 26.12 -16.67
N MET A 146 -7.69 25.27 -15.77
CA MET A 146 -6.26 24.98 -15.61
C MET A 146 -5.66 24.17 -16.77
N LEU A 147 -6.40 23.20 -17.32
CA LEU A 147 -5.97 22.32 -18.42
C LEU A 147 -5.85 23.08 -19.74
N SER A 148 -6.67 24.11 -20.00
CA SER A 148 -6.58 24.90 -21.23
C SER A 148 -5.20 25.55 -21.45
N ILE A 149 -4.48 25.83 -20.35
CA ILE A 149 -3.16 26.47 -20.35
C ILE A 149 -2.03 25.43 -20.49
N VAL A 150 -2.28 24.18 -20.09
CA VAL A 150 -1.29 23.08 -20.01
C VAL A 150 -1.39 22.11 -21.21
N ASN A 151 -2.50 22.15 -21.96
CA ASN A 151 -2.90 21.20 -23.01
C ASN A 151 -2.22 21.36 -24.39
N GLU A 152 -1.21 22.21 -24.56
CA GLU A 152 -0.40 22.19 -25.78
C GLU A 152 0.95 21.49 -25.56
N THR A 153 1.57 21.71 -24.40
CA THR A 153 2.91 21.21 -24.08
C THR A 153 2.90 19.82 -23.45
N THR A 154 1.82 19.44 -22.78
CA THR A 154 1.81 18.29 -21.85
C THR A 154 1.02 17.10 -22.39
N THR A 155 0.10 17.34 -23.33
CA THR A 155 -0.73 16.35 -24.04
C THR A 155 0.08 15.28 -24.76
N ASN A 156 1.23 15.66 -25.33
CA ASN A 156 2.10 14.69 -26.01
C ASN A 156 2.84 13.75 -25.04
N ALA A 157 3.02 14.14 -23.78
CA ALA A 157 3.74 13.36 -22.78
C ALA A 157 2.79 12.54 -21.86
N TYR A 158 1.63 13.11 -21.51
CA TYR A 158 0.72 12.54 -20.52
C TYR A 158 -0.21 11.45 -21.05
N SER A 159 -0.59 11.48 -22.33
CA SER A 159 -1.42 10.42 -22.93
C SER A 159 -0.76 9.03 -22.88
N ALA A 160 0.55 8.96 -22.57
CA ALA A 160 1.28 7.71 -22.41
C ALA A 160 1.30 7.14 -20.97
N LEU A 161 1.02 7.93 -19.92
CA LEU A 161 1.31 7.53 -18.53
C LEU A 161 0.11 7.32 -17.61
N ALA A 162 -1.01 8.01 -17.78
CA ALA A 162 -2.05 8.05 -16.73
C ALA A 162 -2.85 6.74 -16.54
N GLY A 163 -2.88 5.84 -17.53
CA GLY A 163 -3.52 4.52 -17.38
C GLY A 163 -2.66 3.47 -16.66
N THR A 164 -1.48 3.82 -16.16
CA THR A 164 -0.41 2.81 -16.00
C THR A 164 0.03 2.47 -14.60
N HIS A 165 -0.02 3.30 -13.54
CA HIS A 165 0.85 3.02 -12.37
C HIS A 165 0.46 1.79 -11.53
N GLU A 166 -0.79 1.66 -11.09
CA GLU A 166 -1.25 0.46 -10.37
C GLU A 166 -1.30 -0.77 -11.29
N GLN A 167 -1.71 -0.58 -12.55
CA GLN A 167 -1.74 -1.66 -13.55
C GLN A 167 -0.34 -2.13 -13.93
N ARG A 168 0.66 -1.24 -13.90
CA ARG A 168 2.09 -1.51 -14.13
C ARG A 168 2.68 -2.20 -12.92
N TYR A 169 2.37 -1.77 -11.70
CA TYR A 169 2.77 -2.50 -10.49
C TYR A 169 2.20 -3.93 -10.48
N VAL A 170 0.90 -4.09 -10.77
CA VAL A 170 0.27 -5.41 -10.87
C VAL A 170 0.90 -6.23 -12.00
N ARG A 171 1.16 -5.63 -13.17
CA ARG A 171 1.82 -6.28 -14.30
C ARG A 171 3.25 -6.70 -13.99
N ASP A 172 4.04 -5.83 -13.39
CA ASP A 172 5.45 -6.05 -13.06
C ASP A 172 5.57 -7.11 -11.95
N ALA A 173 4.65 -7.09 -10.98
CA ALA A 173 4.53 -8.12 -9.95
C ALA A 173 4.16 -9.48 -10.56
N LEU A 174 3.16 -9.53 -11.46
CA LEU A 174 2.79 -10.76 -12.16
C LEU A 174 3.93 -11.28 -13.04
N GLN A 175 4.64 -10.40 -13.75
CA GLN A 175 5.79 -10.75 -14.57
C GLN A 175 6.97 -11.28 -13.74
N ALA A 176 7.24 -10.69 -12.57
CA ALA A 176 8.26 -11.18 -11.65
C ALA A 176 7.89 -12.56 -11.07
N ILE A 177 6.60 -12.81 -10.84
CA ILE A 177 6.09 -14.09 -10.38
C ILE A 177 6.25 -15.17 -11.47
N ASP A 178 5.87 -14.88 -12.71
CA ASP A 178 6.03 -15.81 -13.85
C ASP A 178 7.51 -16.12 -14.11
N ASN A 179 8.39 -15.11 -14.08
CA ASN A 179 9.82 -15.27 -14.34
C ASN A 179 10.56 -16.11 -13.28
N THR A 180 9.99 -16.26 -12.09
CA THR A 180 10.63 -17.02 -11.00
C THR A 180 10.18 -18.48 -10.95
N ASP A 181 9.23 -18.90 -11.80
CA ASP A 181 8.59 -20.24 -11.81
C ASP A 181 8.15 -20.71 -10.42
N ARG A 182 8.00 -19.76 -9.48
CA ARG A 182 7.96 -20.03 -8.04
C ARG A 182 6.69 -20.76 -7.63
N PHE A 183 5.64 -20.66 -8.45
CA PHE A 183 4.36 -21.31 -8.27
C PHE A 183 3.99 -22.27 -9.41
N ALA A 184 4.93 -22.64 -10.30
CA ALA A 184 4.65 -23.52 -11.45
C ALA A 184 4.11 -24.91 -11.05
N LEU A 185 4.35 -25.35 -9.81
CA LEU A 185 3.89 -26.64 -9.25
C LEU A 185 2.54 -26.57 -8.52
N LEU A 186 1.97 -25.39 -8.32
CA LEU A 186 0.66 -25.18 -7.71
C LEU A 186 -0.25 -24.62 -8.80
N ASN A 187 -1.29 -25.36 -9.22
CA ASN A 187 -2.25 -24.99 -10.28
C ASN A 187 -2.34 -23.47 -10.48
N GLY A 188 -1.53 -22.95 -11.42
CA GLY A 188 -1.19 -21.53 -11.50
C GLY A 188 -2.41 -20.65 -11.72
N GLU A 189 -3.44 -21.20 -12.36
CA GLU A 189 -4.71 -20.51 -12.58
C GLU A 189 -5.46 -20.18 -11.27
N LEU A 190 -5.34 -21.01 -10.24
CA LEU A 190 -6.06 -20.84 -8.98
C LEU A 190 -5.42 -19.75 -8.11
N ILE A 191 -4.09 -19.69 -8.04
CA ILE A 191 -3.38 -18.63 -7.31
C ILE A 191 -3.47 -17.31 -8.07
N THR A 192 -3.30 -17.31 -9.39
CA THR A 192 -3.44 -16.09 -10.20
C THR A 192 -4.87 -15.56 -10.16
N ALA A 193 -5.88 -16.44 -10.11
CA ALA A 193 -7.27 -16.04 -9.89
C ALA A 193 -7.51 -15.50 -8.46
N ILE A 194 -6.85 -16.05 -7.43
CA ILE A 194 -6.91 -15.52 -6.06
C ILE A 194 -6.26 -14.13 -6.00
N PHE A 195 -5.08 -13.94 -6.59
CA PHE A 195 -4.44 -12.63 -6.67
C PHE A 195 -5.31 -11.63 -7.47
N ARG A 196 -5.89 -12.04 -8.60
CA ARG A 196 -6.84 -11.19 -9.35
C ARG A 196 -8.11 -10.84 -8.60
N LYS A 197 -8.60 -11.73 -7.72
CA LYS A 197 -9.89 -11.58 -7.04
C LYS A 197 -9.78 -10.91 -5.67
N TYR A 198 -8.61 -10.98 -5.01
CA TYR A 198 -8.44 -10.53 -3.62
C TYR A 198 -7.39 -9.42 -3.44
N LEU A 199 -6.64 -9.07 -4.49
CA LEU A 199 -5.64 -7.99 -4.50
C LEU A 199 -5.94 -6.85 -5.49
N VAL A 200 -6.96 -7.01 -6.35
CA VAL A 200 -7.62 -5.90 -7.07
C VAL A 200 -8.77 -5.40 -6.21
#